data_AF-A0A7X9DEQ2-F1
#
_entry.id   AF-A0A7X9DEQ2-F1
#
_cell.length_a   1.000
_cell.length_b   1.000
_cell.length_c   1.000
_cell.angle_alpha   90.00
_cell.angle_beta   90.00
_cell.angle_gamma   90.00
#
_symmetry.space_group_name_H-M   'P 1'
#
loop_
_entity.id
_entity.type
_entity.pdbx_description
1 polymer ?
#
loop_
_entity_poly.entity_id
_entity_poly.type
_entity_poly.pdbx_seq_one_letter_code
_entity_poly.pdbx_strand_id
1 'polypeptide(L)'
;MFKTEKISILKFENISPLHAGSGNALSAVDLPIQRERHTNWPHVQASALKGALRAHFRDFNEEKANFPSARFLCNIIFGSDSQDSWDSNNNEEESLPGAISVSDARLLAFPVRSNFAPFVRITSPAVIERLKKDLEFADYSSDITVPSVENNKALALNWDINNQRCIIEDAVVEIEGPIKIDAINNFINEKHRVLIVSDAMYDYCISSCTEIQAQINID
;
A
#
# COMPACT_ATOMS: atom_id res chain seq x y z
N MET A 1 -14.50 9.87 27.99
CA MET A 1 -14.91 9.77 26.57
C MET A 1 -14.54 11.07 25.87
N PHE A 2 -13.26 11.25 25.54
CA PHE A 2 -12.73 12.23 24.59
C PHE A 2 -11.34 11.75 24.18
N LYS A 3 -11.26 11.04 23.06
CA LYS A 3 -10.03 10.89 22.30
C LYS A 3 -10.46 11.11 20.87
N THR A 4 -10.33 12.35 20.39
CA THR A 4 -10.23 12.58 18.96
C THR A 4 -8.94 11.89 18.54
N GLU A 5 -9.05 10.61 18.21
CA GLU A 5 -7.95 9.89 17.57
C GLU A 5 -7.76 10.56 16.23
N LYS A 6 -6.66 11.32 16.10
CA LYS A 6 -6.31 11.92 14.82
C LYS A 6 -5.90 10.79 13.90
N ILE A 7 -6.75 10.49 12.92
CA ILE A 7 -6.45 9.52 11.89
C ILE A 7 -5.77 10.26 10.73
N SER A 8 -4.80 9.63 10.11
CA SER A 8 -4.12 10.15 8.92
C SER A 8 -3.90 9.00 7.96
N ILE A 9 -4.17 9.24 6.68
CA ILE A 9 -3.97 8.25 5.64
C ILE A 9 -2.63 8.51 4.97
N LEU A 10 -1.76 7.51 4.96
CA LEU A 10 -0.48 7.55 4.28
C LEU A 10 -0.59 6.83 2.94
N LYS A 11 -0.09 7.48 1.88
CA LYS A 11 0.07 6.88 0.57
C LYS A 11 1.53 6.54 0.34
N PHE A 12 1.78 5.32 -0.12
CA PHE A 12 3.09 4.89 -0.61
C PHE A 12 3.02 4.66 -2.11
N GLU A 13 3.97 5.24 -2.84
CA GLU A 13 4.21 4.93 -4.25
C GLU A 13 5.59 4.29 -4.36
N ASN A 14 5.64 3.08 -4.87
CA ASN A 14 6.89 2.34 -5.03
C ASN A 14 7.64 2.87 -6.26
N ILE A 15 8.83 3.45 -6.03
CA ILE A 15 9.73 3.92 -7.10
C ILE A 15 10.64 2.79 -7.63
N SER A 16 10.78 1.72 -6.86
CA SER A 16 11.52 0.49 -7.17
C SER A 16 10.65 -0.72 -6.83
N PRO A 17 10.98 -1.93 -7.31
CA PRO A 17 10.36 -3.16 -6.79
C PRO A 17 10.45 -3.22 -5.26
N LEU A 18 9.36 -3.63 -4.61
CA LEU A 18 9.27 -3.75 -3.15
C LEU A 18 9.07 -5.23 -2.79
N HIS A 19 10.00 -5.77 -2.00
CA HIS A 19 9.89 -7.11 -1.43
C HIS A 19 9.54 -7.04 0.06
N ALA A 20 8.25 -7.01 0.39
CA ALA A 20 7.78 -7.21 1.75
C ALA A 20 7.63 -8.73 1.99
N GLY A 21 8.67 -9.39 2.49
CA GLY A 21 8.72 -10.85 2.59
C GLY A 21 7.80 -11.44 3.66
N SER A 22 7.21 -12.61 3.38
CA SER A 22 6.43 -13.39 4.37
C SER A 22 7.21 -14.59 4.95
N GLY A 23 8.54 -14.61 4.78
CA GLY A 23 9.40 -15.75 5.11
C GLY A 23 9.44 -16.80 3.98
N ASN A 24 10.12 -17.91 4.24
CA ASN A 24 10.27 -18.98 3.25
C ASN A 24 8.99 -19.81 3.15
N ALA A 25 8.60 -20.17 1.92
CA ALA A 25 7.47 -21.06 1.68
C ALA A 25 7.91 -22.31 0.93
N LEU A 26 7.28 -23.45 1.24
CA LEU A 26 7.40 -24.68 0.44
C LEU A 26 6.46 -24.56 -0.77
N SER A 27 6.82 -23.70 -1.73
CA SER A 27 6.01 -23.34 -2.90
C SER A 27 6.89 -23.25 -4.15
N ALA A 28 6.29 -22.88 -5.29
CA ALA A 28 7.03 -22.58 -6.53
C ALA A 28 7.92 -21.33 -6.40
N VAL A 29 7.66 -20.47 -5.41
CA VAL A 29 8.46 -19.29 -5.09
C VAL A 29 9.00 -19.46 -3.67
N ASP A 30 10.33 -19.47 -3.52
CA ASP A 30 11.00 -19.69 -2.23
C ASP A 30 10.72 -18.55 -1.24
N LEU A 31 10.85 -17.31 -1.72
CA LEU A 31 10.67 -16.08 -0.95
C LEU A 31 9.47 -15.29 -1.49
N PRO A 32 8.24 -15.64 -1.09
CA PRO A 32 7.05 -14.89 -1.47
C PRO A 32 6.93 -13.55 -0.71
N ILE A 33 6.21 -12.62 -1.36
CA ILE A 33 5.75 -11.39 -0.72
C ILE A 33 4.53 -11.64 0.18
N GLN A 34 4.30 -10.74 1.13
CA GLN A 34 3.15 -10.71 2.02
C GLN A 34 1.84 -10.55 1.25
N ARG A 35 0.87 -11.42 1.55
CA ARG A 35 -0.47 -11.41 0.97
C ARG A 35 -1.54 -11.55 2.05
N GLU A 36 -2.65 -10.86 1.88
CA GLU A 36 -3.84 -10.97 2.74
C GLU A 36 -4.39 -12.40 2.67
N ARG A 37 -4.74 -13.02 3.81
CA ARG A 37 -5.17 -14.43 3.80
C ARG A 37 -6.50 -14.67 3.07
N HIS A 38 -7.43 -13.73 3.15
CA HIS A 38 -8.81 -13.89 2.65
C HIS A 38 -8.98 -13.51 1.19
N THR A 39 -8.11 -12.65 0.65
CA THR A 39 -8.14 -12.23 -0.77
C THR A 39 -6.92 -12.67 -1.55
N ASN A 40 -5.84 -13.08 -0.89
CA ASN A 40 -4.52 -13.30 -1.48
C ASN A 40 -3.89 -12.02 -2.08
N TRP A 41 -4.39 -10.83 -1.71
CA TRP A 41 -3.89 -9.58 -2.28
C TRP A 41 -2.58 -9.12 -1.63
N PRO A 42 -1.62 -8.59 -2.39
CA PRO A 42 -0.38 -8.05 -1.81
C PRO A 42 -0.69 -6.95 -0.79
N HIS A 43 0.01 -6.99 0.35
CA HIS A 43 -0.03 -5.94 1.36
C HIS A 43 1.32 -5.85 2.06
N VAL A 44 1.55 -4.78 2.82
CA VAL A 44 2.66 -4.69 3.77
C VAL A 44 2.08 -4.67 5.18
N GLN A 45 2.51 -5.61 6.00
CA GLN A 45 2.05 -5.71 7.39
C GLN A 45 2.42 -4.45 8.19
N ALA A 46 1.52 -4.07 9.09
CA ALA A 46 1.65 -2.93 10.00
C ALA A 46 2.96 -2.95 10.79
N SER A 47 3.40 -4.13 11.22
CA SER A 47 4.65 -4.31 11.96
C SER A 47 5.87 -3.93 11.13
N ALA A 48 5.95 -4.42 9.89
CA ALA A 48 7.02 -4.08 8.94
C ALA A 48 7.02 -2.59 8.62
N LEU A 49 5.83 -2.02 8.38
CA LEU A 49 5.69 -0.59 8.10
C LEU A 49 6.10 0.27 9.29
N LYS A 50 5.62 -0.05 10.50
CA LYS A 50 5.98 0.65 11.74
C LYS A 50 7.48 0.57 12.00
N GLY A 51 8.09 -0.59 11.75
CA GLY A 51 9.55 -0.77 11.86
C GLY A 51 10.32 0.12 10.90
N ALA A 52 9.91 0.17 9.62
CA ALA A 52 10.53 1.04 8.62
C ALA A 52 10.37 2.54 8.95
N LEU A 53 9.17 2.96 9.40
CA LEU A 53 8.92 4.33 9.85
C LEU A 53 9.77 4.70 11.07
N ARG A 54 9.90 3.80 12.04
CA ARG A 54 10.75 3.98 13.23
C ARG A 54 12.21 4.15 12.83
N ALA A 55 12.74 3.27 11.98
CA ALA A 55 14.12 3.32 11.51
C ALA A 55 14.39 4.63 10.75
N HIS A 56 13.55 4.98 9.78
CA HIS A 56 13.69 6.23 9.03
C HIS A 56 13.62 7.47 9.94
N PHE A 57 12.73 7.49 10.93
CA PHE A 57 12.66 8.59 11.90
C PHE A 57 13.95 8.73 12.71
N ARG A 58 14.55 7.61 13.13
CA ARG A 58 15.83 7.62 13.85
C ARG A 58 16.94 8.16 12.97
N ASP A 59 17.12 7.59 11.78
CA ASP A 59 18.20 7.94 10.86
C ASP A 59 18.12 9.43 10.45
N PHE A 60 16.93 9.92 10.11
CA PHE A 60 16.70 11.31 9.70
C PHE A 60 17.02 12.33 10.81
N ASN A 61 16.78 11.97 12.09
CA ASN A 61 17.02 12.88 13.20
C ASN A 61 18.46 12.78 13.74
N GLU A 62 19.12 11.62 13.62
CA GLU A 62 20.55 11.47 13.94
C GLU A 62 21.42 12.32 12.98
N GLU A 63 21.03 12.46 11.71
CA GLU A 63 21.74 13.32 10.74
C GLU A 63 21.57 14.83 11.01
N LYS A 64 20.48 15.25 11.68
CA LYS A 64 20.10 16.67 11.81
C LYS A 64 20.33 17.29 13.19
N ALA A 65 20.57 16.50 14.23
CA ALA A 65 20.71 17.02 15.59
C ALA A 65 21.73 16.24 16.44
N ASN A 66 22.58 16.97 17.17
CA ASN A 66 23.36 16.45 18.30
C ASN A 66 22.42 16.13 19.49
N PHE A 67 21.60 15.06 19.53
CA PHE A 67 20.69 14.95 20.69
C PHE A 67 20.18 13.55 21.14
N PRO A 68 20.24 13.26 22.46
CA PRO A 68 19.42 12.26 23.16
C PRO A 68 17.89 12.45 23.01
N SER A 69 17.43 13.65 22.63
CA SER A 69 16.01 13.96 22.48
C SER A 69 15.35 13.26 21.27
N ALA A 70 16.10 12.95 20.22
CA ALA A 70 15.57 12.21 19.06
C ALA A 70 15.19 10.77 19.41
N ARG A 71 16.03 10.09 20.22
CA ARG A 71 15.74 8.74 20.73
C ARG A 71 14.57 8.74 21.69
N PHE A 72 14.52 9.72 22.60
CA PHE A 72 13.38 9.91 23.48
C PHE A 72 12.07 10.08 22.68
N LEU A 73 12.04 10.97 21.68
CA LEU A 73 10.87 11.16 20.82
C LEU A 73 10.51 9.89 20.02
N CYS A 74 11.51 9.16 19.50
CA CYS A 74 11.29 7.91 18.80
C CYS A 74 10.58 6.88 19.70
N ASN A 75 11.04 6.73 20.94
CA ASN A 75 10.42 5.83 21.92
C ASN A 75 9.00 6.25 22.31
N ILE A 76 8.73 7.56 22.44
CA ILE A 76 7.37 8.06 22.68
C ILE A 76 6.43 7.74 21.50
N ILE A 77 6.90 7.94 20.27
CA ILE A 77 6.07 7.73 19.08
C ILE A 77 5.83 6.23 18.83
N PHE A 78 6.89 5.43 18.79
CA PHE A 78 6.84 4.04 18.33
C PHE A 78 6.78 3.00 19.46
N GLY A 79 7.08 3.38 20.69
CA GLY A 79 7.18 2.51 21.87
C GLY A 79 8.64 2.31 22.30
N SER A 80 8.89 1.85 23.52
CA SER A 80 10.24 1.57 24.01
C SER A 80 10.90 0.40 23.24
N ASP A 81 12.20 0.49 23.00
CA ASP A 81 13.04 -0.60 22.49
C ASP A 81 14.14 -0.90 23.51
N SER A 82 14.32 -2.18 23.84
CA SER A 82 15.37 -2.66 24.75
C SER A 82 16.79 -2.28 24.30
N GLN A 83 17.01 -2.05 23.01
CA GLN A 83 18.30 -1.61 22.47
C GLN A 83 18.52 -0.10 22.59
N ASP A 84 17.43 0.66 22.73
CA ASP A 84 17.43 2.10 22.94
C ASP A 84 17.26 2.37 24.44
N SER A 85 18.32 2.10 25.22
CA SER A 85 18.32 2.34 26.68
C SER A 85 17.77 3.72 26.98
N TRP A 86 16.67 3.76 27.75
CA TRP A 86 16.16 4.99 28.32
C TRP A 86 17.31 5.64 29.10
N ASP A 87 17.53 6.93 28.93
CA ASP A 87 18.50 7.68 29.74
C ASP A 87 17.98 7.72 31.19
N SER A 88 18.18 6.63 31.92
CA SER A 88 17.63 6.39 33.24
C SER A 88 18.72 5.82 34.12
N ASN A 89 19.24 6.67 34.99
CA ASN A 89 19.89 6.28 36.24
C ASN A 89 18.92 5.57 37.22
N ASN A 90 17.87 4.88 36.74
CA ASN A 90 16.87 4.19 37.54
C ASN A 90 16.60 2.80 36.94
N ASN A 91 16.82 1.78 37.78
CA ASN A 91 16.76 0.35 37.49
C ASN A 91 15.33 -0.19 37.36
N GLU A 92 14.46 0.49 36.63
CA GLU A 92 13.13 -0.04 36.28
C GLU A 92 12.95 0.13 34.77
N GLU A 93 13.00 -0.99 34.03
CA GLU A 93 12.70 -1.06 32.61
C GLU A 93 11.21 -0.77 32.38
N GLU A 94 10.81 0.51 32.44
CA GLU A 94 9.47 0.93 32.07
C GLU A 94 9.25 0.73 30.56
N SER A 95 8.59 -0.35 30.20
CA SER A 95 8.11 -0.60 28.84
C SER A 95 6.91 0.30 28.54
N LEU A 96 7.08 1.27 27.65
CA LEU A 96 6.02 2.19 27.25
C LEU A 96 5.43 1.80 25.89
N PRO A 97 4.09 1.78 25.75
CA PRO A 97 3.46 1.62 24.45
C PRO A 97 3.68 2.84 23.57
N GLY A 98 3.76 2.65 22.26
CA GLY A 98 3.87 3.75 21.31
C GLY A 98 2.61 4.61 21.27
N ALA A 99 2.77 5.91 21.00
CA ALA A 99 1.69 6.86 20.85
C ALA A 99 0.87 6.69 19.55
N ILE A 100 1.40 5.97 18.56
CA ILE A 100 0.71 5.71 17.28
C ILE A 100 0.37 4.23 17.08
N SER A 101 -0.75 4.01 16.41
CA SER A 101 -1.10 2.73 15.79
C SER A 101 -0.91 2.84 14.29
N VAL A 102 -0.27 1.84 13.69
CA VAL A 102 -0.03 1.76 12.24
C VAL A 102 -0.87 0.60 11.72
N SER A 103 -1.66 0.81 10.67
CA SER A 103 -2.39 -0.26 9.98
C SER A 103 -1.55 -0.86 8.86
N ASP A 104 -1.99 -1.99 8.33
CA ASP A 104 -1.39 -2.59 7.13
C ASP A 104 -1.49 -1.61 5.95
N ALA A 105 -0.44 -1.55 5.12
CA ALA A 105 -0.53 -0.86 3.84
C ALA A 105 -1.18 -1.78 2.81
N ARG A 106 -2.38 -1.41 2.39
CA ARG A 106 -3.17 -2.16 1.41
C ARG A 106 -2.92 -1.63 -0.01
N LEU A 107 -2.96 -2.54 -0.98
CA LEU A 107 -2.77 -2.19 -2.39
C LEU A 107 -3.97 -1.38 -2.91
N LEU A 108 -3.69 -0.19 -3.45
CA LEU A 108 -4.72 0.69 -4.02
C LEU A 108 -4.76 0.62 -5.56
N ALA A 109 -3.58 0.56 -6.18
CA ALA A 109 -3.43 0.46 -7.63
C ALA A 109 -2.19 -0.36 -7.96
N PHE A 110 -2.29 -1.24 -8.96
CA PHE A 110 -1.22 -2.16 -9.34
C PHE A 110 -0.79 -1.92 -10.78
N PRO A 111 0.50 -1.74 -11.09
CA PRO A 111 0.95 -1.55 -12.46
C PRO A 111 0.94 -2.87 -13.24
N VAL A 112 0.39 -2.85 -14.46
CA VAL A 112 0.40 -3.99 -15.40
C VAL A 112 0.83 -3.50 -16.78
N ARG A 113 1.60 -4.31 -17.50
CA ARG A 113 2.00 -4.00 -18.87
C ARG A 113 0.78 -3.81 -19.75
N SER A 114 0.82 -2.84 -20.67
CA SER A 114 -0.25 -2.69 -21.66
C SER A 114 0.22 -2.28 -23.05
N ASN A 115 -0.72 -2.25 -23.99
CA ASN A 115 -0.51 -1.75 -25.35
C ASN A 115 -0.68 -0.22 -25.48
N PHE A 116 -1.24 0.48 -24.47
CA PHE A 116 -1.45 1.94 -24.51
C PHE A 116 -0.27 2.75 -23.96
N ALA A 117 0.53 2.13 -23.11
CA ALA A 117 1.62 2.74 -22.36
C ALA A 117 2.59 1.63 -21.96
N PRO A 118 3.81 1.94 -21.52
CA PRO A 118 4.68 0.93 -20.91
C PRO A 118 3.95 0.10 -19.84
N PHE A 119 3.08 0.75 -19.07
CA PHE A 119 2.12 0.10 -18.17
C PHE A 119 0.91 1.01 -17.92
N VAL A 120 -0.22 0.40 -17.56
CA VAL A 120 -1.37 1.08 -16.94
C VAL A 120 -1.46 0.63 -15.49
N ARG A 121 -2.11 1.40 -14.63
CA ARG A 121 -2.43 0.92 -13.28
C ARG A 121 -3.84 0.35 -13.27
N ILE A 122 -4.03 -0.79 -12.62
CA ILE A 122 -5.35 -1.38 -12.41
C ILE A 122 -5.77 -1.24 -10.96
N THR A 123 -7.07 -1.07 -10.77
CA THR A 123 -7.77 -1.18 -9.49
C THR A 123 -9.11 -1.88 -9.73
N SER A 124 -9.91 -2.07 -8.69
CA SER A 124 -11.19 -2.78 -8.81
C SER A 124 -12.29 -2.13 -7.96
N PRO A 125 -13.58 -2.45 -8.24
CA PRO A 125 -14.69 -2.06 -7.38
C PRO A 125 -14.45 -2.38 -5.90
N ALA A 126 -13.99 -3.59 -5.57
CA ALA A 126 -13.71 -3.98 -4.19
C ALA A 126 -12.56 -3.20 -3.54
N VAL A 127 -11.55 -2.76 -4.31
CA VAL A 127 -10.49 -1.88 -3.79
C VAL A 127 -11.03 -0.48 -3.51
N ILE A 128 -11.88 0.06 -4.40
CA ILE A 128 -12.51 1.38 -4.23
C ILE A 128 -13.46 1.38 -3.02
N GLU A 129 -14.24 0.31 -2.87
CA GLU A 129 -15.11 0.06 -1.71
C GLU A 129 -14.30 0.05 -0.40
N ARG A 130 -13.11 -0.58 -0.39
CA ARG A 130 -12.20 -0.57 0.77
C ARG A 130 -11.68 0.84 1.07
N LEU A 131 -11.21 1.56 0.06
CA LEU A 131 -10.74 2.94 0.22
C LEU A 131 -11.86 3.84 0.77
N LYS A 132 -13.08 3.70 0.27
CA LYS A 132 -14.24 4.43 0.78
C LYS A 132 -14.45 4.17 2.28
N LYS A 133 -14.44 2.91 2.71
CA LYS A 133 -14.58 2.54 4.13
C LYS A 133 -13.44 3.09 5.00
N ASP A 134 -12.21 3.05 4.49
CA ASP A 134 -11.04 3.59 5.19
C ASP A 134 -11.11 5.13 5.31
N LEU A 135 -11.66 5.83 4.30
CA LEU A 135 -11.91 7.27 4.34
C LEU A 135 -13.02 7.65 5.32
N GLU A 136 -14.14 6.92 5.29
CA GLU A 136 -15.25 7.09 6.23
C GLU A 136 -14.80 6.84 7.67
N PHE A 137 -13.98 5.81 7.91
CA PHE A 137 -13.40 5.53 9.22
C PHE A 137 -12.48 6.66 9.71
N ALA A 138 -11.80 7.33 8.78
CA ALA A 138 -10.89 8.44 9.06
C ALA A 138 -11.60 9.81 9.11
N ASP A 139 -12.94 9.83 9.19
CA ASP A 139 -13.79 11.04 9.19
C ASP A 139 -13.58 11.95 7.96
N TYR A 140 -13.10 11.38 6.84
CA TYR A 140 -13.07 12.10 5.56
C TYR A 140 -14.41 11.92 4.84
N SER A 141 -15.09 13.04 4.57
CA SER A 141 -16.25 13.03 3.68
C SER A 141 -15.81 12.64 2.28
N SER A 142 -16.27 11.48 1.80
CA SER A 142 -16.00 11.01 0.45
C SER A 142 -17.29 10.61 -0.25
N ASP A 143 -17.72 11.41 -1.22
CA ASP A 143 -18.81 11.04 -2.14
C ASP A 143 -18.26 10.07 -3.20
N ILE A 144 -17.97 8.83 -2.77
CA ILE A 144 -17.49 7.76 -3.65
C ILE A 144 -18.67 6.84 -3.97
N THR A 145 -19.08 6.88 -5.23
CA THR A 145 -19.96 5.87 -5.83
C THR A 145 -19.08 4.77 -6.42
N VAL A 146 -19.18 3.56 -5.86
CA VAL A 146 -18.41 2.40 -6.34
C VAL A 146 -19.03 1.91 -7.66
N PRO A 147 -18.27 1.87 -8.77
CA PRO A 147 -18.81 1.37 -10.03
C PRO A 147 -18.90 -0.15 -10.03
N SER A 148 -19.84 -0.68 -10.82
CA SER A 148 -19.85 -2.10 -11.20
C SER A 148 -19.10 -2.27 -12.52
N VAL A 149 -18.29 -3.31 -12.64
CA VAL A 149 -17.50 -3.61 -13.85
C VAL A 149 -17.60 -5.10 -14.16
N GLU A 150 -18.02 -5.44 -15.38
CA GLU A 150 -18.09 -6.84 -15.83
C GLU A 150 -16.70 -7.42 -16.12
N ASN A 151 -16.58 -8.75 -16.14
CA ASN A 151 -15.28 -9.46 -16.18
C ASN A 151 -14.32 -8.98 -17.28
N ASN A 152 -14.82 -8.79 -18.50
CA ASN A 152 -14.00 -8.42 -19.67
C ASN A 152 -14.04 -6.92 -19.97
N LYS A 153 -14.47 -6.10 -19.01
CA LYS A 153 -14.66 -4.66 -19.19
C LYS A 153 -13.78 -3.87 -18.24
N ALA A 154 -13.59 -2.60 -18.56
CA ALA A 154 -12.87 -1.65 -17.73
C ALA A 154 -13.48 -0.25 -17.84
N LEU A 155 -13.34 0.54 -16.77
CA LEU A 155 -13.63 1.97 -16.75
C LEU A 155 -12.34 2.75 -16.59
N ALA A 156 -12.17 3.83 -17.35
CA ALA A 156 -10.99 4.67 -17.26
C ALA A 156 -11.17 5.74 -16.18
N LEU A 157 -10.47 5.59 -15.06
CA LEU A 157 -10.59 6.50 -13.92
C LEU A 157 -9.87 7.81 -14.22
N ASN A 158 -10.63 8.91 -14.27
CA ASN A 158 -10.16 10.27 -14.55
C ASN A 158 -9.25 10.36 -15.79
N TRP A 159 -9.49 9.46 -16.75
CA TRP A 159 -8.70 9.33 -17.97
C TRP A 159 -9.67 9.30 -19.16
N ASP A 160 -9.58 10.33 -20.00
CA ASP A 160 -10.49 10.53 -21.14
C ASP A 160 -10.14 9.59 -22.30
N ILE A 161 -10.64 8.36 -22.21
CA ILE A 161 -10.53 7.32 -23.24
C ILE A 161 -11.84 6.53 -23.27
N ASN A 162 -12.32 6.18 -24.45
CA ASN A 162 -13.60 5.51 -24.62
C ASN A 162 -13.59 4.55 -25.81
N ASN A 163 -14.28 3.42 -25.67
CA ASN A 163 -14.52 2.40 -26.70
C ASN A 163 -13.22 1.85 -27.32
N GLN A 164 -12.30 1.43 -26.45
CA GLN A 164 -11.04 0.84 -26.90
C GLN A 164 -10.74 -0.48 -26.18
N ARG A 165 -10.03 -1.38 -26.88
CA ARG A 165 -9.53 -2.62 -26.30
C ARG A 165 -8.14 -2.37 -25.71
N CYS A 166 -7.99 -2.64 -24.43
CA CYS A 166 -6.73 -2.64 -23.72
C CYS A 166 -6.26 -4.08 -23.53
N ILE A 167 -5.03 -4.36 -23.94
CA ILE A 167 -4.36 -5.59 -23.58
C ILE A 167 -3.62 -5.29 -22.28
N ILE A 168 -3.95 -6.01 -21.20
CA ILE A 168 -3.25 -5.96 -19.92
C ILE A 168 -2.58 -7.30 -19.68
N GLU A 169 -1.25 -7.30 -19.68
CA GLU A 169 -0.44 -8.53 -19.81
C GLU A 169 -0.89 -9.42 -20.97
N ASP A 170 -1.52 -10.55 -20.68
CA ASP A 170 -2.06 -11.53 -21.61
C ASP A 170 -3.60 -11.55 -21.69
N ALA A 171 -4.27 -10.66 -20.95
CA ALA A 171 -5.71 -10.49 -20.96
C ALA A 171 -6.15 -9.27 -21.79
N VAL A 172 -7.39 -9.31 -22.29
CA VAL A 172 -8.00 -8.18 -23.03
C VAL A 172 -9.21 -7.67 -22.26
N VAL A 173 -9.27 -6.36 -22.05
CA VAL A 173 -10.42 -5.66 -21.48
C VAL A 173 -10.96 -4.59 -22.43
N GLU A 174 -12.27 -4.46 -22.49
CA GLU A 174 -12.97 -3.42 -23.25
C GLU A 174 -13.22 -2.19 -22.36
N ILE A 175 -12.63 -1.05 -22.71
CA ILE A 175 -12.82 0.19 -21.98
C ILE A 175 -14.15 0.82 -22.42
N GLU A 176 -15.14 0.81 -21.52
CA GLU A 176 -16.50 1.34 -21.78
C GLU A 176 -16.58 2.87 -21.74
N GLY A 177 -15.60 3.51 -21.12
CA GLY A 177 -15.53 4.96 -21.06
C GLY A 177 -14.87 5.50 -19.79
N PRO A 178 -14.78 6.83 -19.70
CA PRO A 178 -14.25 7.50 -18.52
C PRO A 178 -15.25 7.45 -17.37
N ILE A 179 -14.73 7.36 -16.14
CA ILE A 179 -15.46 7.61 -14.91
C ILE A 179 -14.71 8.64 -14.08
N LYS A 180 -15.45 9.57 -13.48
CA LYS A 180 -14.88 10.59 -12.59
C LYS A 180 -15.14 10.23 -11.13
N ILE A 181 -14.06 10.08 -10.36
CA ILE A 181 -14.12 9.89 -8.91
C ILE A 181 -13.10 10.83 -8.26
N ASP A 182 -13.49 12.08 -8.05
CA ASP A 182 -12.58 13.14 -7.61
C ASP A 182 -12.00 12.90 -6.23
N ALA A 183 -12.75 12.24 -5.34
CA ALA A 183 -12.28 11.90 -3.99
C ALA A 183 -11.02 11.01 -4.00
N ILE A 184 -10.79 10.25 -5.08
CA ILE A 184 -9.62 9.39 -5.22
C ILE A 184 -8.38 10.18 -5.66
N ASN A 185 -8.51 11.41 -6.19
CA ASN A 185 -7.40 12.18 -6.76
C ASN A 185 -6.27 12.48 -5.76
N ASN A 186 -6.57 12.56 -4.47
CA ASN A 186 -5.56 12.70 -3.42
C ASN A 186 -4.63 11.48 -3.33
N PHE A 187 -5.13 10.32 -3.73
CA PHE A 187 -4.41 9.04 -3.67
C PHE A 187 -3.88 8.61 -5.05
N ILE A 188 -4.70 8.73 -6.09
CA ILE A 188 -4.38 8.39 -7.47
C ILE A 188 -4.68 9.60 -8.36
N ASN A 189 -3.65 10.27 -8.89
CA ASN A 189 -3.83 11.35 -9.87
C ASN A 189 -4.09 10.85 -11.31
N GLU A 190 -4.61 11.75 -12.16
CA GLU A 190 -4.95 11.51 -13.58
C GLU A 190 -3.76 11.08 -14.46
N LYS A 191 -2.52 11.44 -14.07
CA LYS A 191 -1.32 11.08 -14.83
C LYS A 191 -1.01 9.59 -14.77
N HIS A 192 -1.62 8.87 -13.82
CA HIS A 192 -1.29 7.47 -13.58
C HIS A 192 -1.95 6.48 -14.54
N ARG A 193 -2.86 6.92 -15.42
CA ARG A 193 -3.61 6.09 -16.39
C ARG A 193 -4.19 4.84 -15.72
N VAL A 194 -5.30 5.02 -15.02
CA VAL A 194 -5.87 3.99 -14.16
C VAL A 194 -7.11 3.37 -14.79
N LEU A 195 -7.15 2.05 -14.82
CA LEU A 195 -8.30 1.26 -15.24
C LEU A 195 -8.93 0.61 -14.01
N ILE A 196 -10.23 0.80 -13.85
CA ILE A 196 -11.04 0.02 -12.92
C ILE A 196 -11.51 -1.21 -13.69
N VAL A 197 -10.91 -2.36 -13.39
CA VAL A 197 -11.28 -3.66 -13.98
C VAL A 197 -12.20 -4.40 -13.02
N SER A 198 -12.82 -5.50 -13.47
CA SER A 198 -13.57 -6.38 -12.58
C SER A 198 -12.70 -6.92 -11.43
N ASP A 199 -13.32 -7.27 -10.30
CA ASP A 199 -12.59 -7.87 -9.17
C ASP A 199 -11.88 -9.16 -9.56
N ALA A 200 -12.46 -9.98 -10.46
CA ALA A 200 -11.84 -11.20 -10.96
C ALA A 200 -10.60 -10.91 -11.83
N MET A 201 -10.68 -9.91 -12.71
CA MET A 201 -9.53 -9.48 -13.52
C MET A 201 -8.44 -8.87 -12.65
N TYR A 202 -8.81 -8.08 -11.65
CA TYR A 202 -7.87 -7.53 -10.69
C TYR A 202 -7.12 -8.64 -9.95
N ASP A 203 -7.86 -9.60 -9.39
CA ASP A 203 -7.32 -10.75 -8.65
C ASP A 203 -6.36 -11.59 -9.48
N TYR A 204 -6.73 -11.84 -10.74
CA TYR A 204 -5.87 -12.49 -11.73
C TYR A 204 -4.53 -11.77 -11.89
N CYS A 205 -4.57 -10.46 -12.14
CA CYS A 205 -3.37 -9.67 -12.38
C CYS A 205 -2.46 -9.58 -11.15
N ILE A 206 -3.00 -9.30 -9.96
CA ILE A 206 -2.15 -9.17 -8.76
C ILE A 206 -1.60 -10.51 -8.25
N SER A 207 -2.20 -11.63 -8.67
CA SER A 207 -1.71 -12.97 -8.36
C SER A 207 -0.62 -13.42 -9.33
N SER A 208 -0.71 -13.02 -10.59
CA SER A 208 0.11 -13.58 -11.68
C SER A 208 1.18 -12.63 -12.20
N CYS A 209 1.01 -11.32 -12.01
CA CYS A 209 1.83 -10.29 -12.65
C CYS A 209 2.83 -9.63 -11.69
N THR A 210 3.01 -10.20 -10.48
CA THR A 210 4.12 -9.82 -9.60
C THR A 210 5.44 -10.34 -10.14
N GLU A 211 6.50 -9.57 -9.99
CA GLU A 211 7.83 -9.96 -10.46
C GLU A 211 8.35 -11.18 -9.69
N ILE A 212 8.83 -12.18 -10.44
CA ILE A 212 9.52 -13.36 -9.89
C ILE A 212 10.94 -13.35 -10.45
N GLN A 213 11.93 -13.18 -9.57
CA GLN A 213 13.34 -13.13 -9.95
C GLN A 213 14.05 -14.40 -9.46
N ALA A 214 14.73 -15.10 -10.38
CA ALA A 214 15.65 -16.16 -10.01
C ALA A 214 16.97 -15.54 -9.52
N GLN A 215 17.42 -15.94 -8.33
CA GLN A 215 18.69 -15.49 -7.75
C GLN A 215 19.64 -16.68 -7.61
N ILE A 216 20.93 -16.46 -7.90
CA ILE A 216 21.98 -17.46 -7.76
C ILE A 216 23.16 -16.88 -6.97
N ASN A 217 23.86 -17.73 -6.23
CA ASN A 217 25.18 -17.43 -5.69
C ASN A 217 26.23 -18.15 -6.55
N ILE A 218 27.29 -17.44 -6.95
CA ILE A 218 28.38 -17.99 -7.76
C ILE A 218 29.58 -18.22 -6.84
N ASP A 219 30.09 -19.45 -6.84
CA ASP A 219 31.29 -19.86 -6.07
C ASP A 219 32.60 -19.29 -6.63
#